data_AF-A0A484GGZ4-F1
#
_entry.id   AF-A0A484GGZ4-F1
#
_cell.length_a   1.000
_cell.length_b   1.000
_cell.length_c   1.000
_cell.angle_alpha   90.00
_cell.angle_beta   90.00
_cell.angle_gamma   90.00
#
_symmetry.space_group_name_H-M   'P 1'
#
loop_
_entity.id
_entity.type
_entity.pdbx_description
1 polymer ?
#
loop_
_entity_poly.entity_id
_entity_poly.type
_entity_poly.pdbx_seq_one_letter_code
_entity_poly.pdbx_strand_id
1 'polypeptide(L)'
;MACCPQSRLQTGMGGAFGKPQGTGVRVHIGHVMMSICTKLQNKEHVIEAQSRAKFKFPGCQKIHICKKWGFTKFNADEFENMVAGKRLIPDGCGVECIPRCGPLDRWRALHS
;
A
#
# COMPACT_ATOMS: atom_id res chain seq x y z
N MET A 1 -22.11 1.77 28.19
CA MET A 1 -23.33 2.16 28.92
C MET A 1 -23.99 0.89 29.38
N ALA A 2 -23.97 0.62 30.69
CA ALA A 2 -24.86 -0.36 31.29
C ALA A 2 -26.26 0.23 31.30
N CYS A 3 -27.26 -0.58 30.93
CA CYS A 3 -28.65 -0.27 31.19
C CYS A 3 -28.88 -0.35 32.70
N CYS A 4 -28.84 0.78 33.41
CA CYS A 4 -29.27 0.90 34.81
C CYS A 4 -29.50 2.36 35.23
N PRO A 5 -30.29 2.60 36.30
CA PRO A 5 -31.23 3.71 36.40
C PRO A 5 -30.55 5.04 36.72
N GLN A 6 -31.16 6.06 36.15
CA GLN A 6 -30.70 7.42 35.96
C GLN A 6 -30.49 8.17 37.29
N SER A 7 -29.24 8.24 37.76
CA SER A 7 -28.80 9.20 38.80
C SER A 7 -27.45 9.86 38.46
N ARG A 8 -27.04 9.79 37.20
CA ARG A 8 -26.11 10.75 36.59
C ARG A 8 -26.93 11.45 35.50
N LEU A 9 -27.21 12.75 35.64
CA LEU A 9 -28.05 13.53 34.72
C LEU A 9 -27.56 13.35 33.28
N GLN A 10 -28.23 12.47 32.55
CA GLN A 10 -28.02 12.27 31.13
C GLN A 10 -28.60 13.50 30.43
N THR A 11 -27.75 14.35 29.85
CA THR A 11 -28.15 15.61 29.17
C THR A 11 -28.94 15.38 27.87
N GLY A 12 -29.28 14.13 27.55
CA GLY A 12 -29.91 13.76 26.29
C GLY A 12 -29.01 14.14 25.11
N MET A 13 -29.56 14.88 24.15
CA MET A 13 -28.87 15.34 22.96
C MET A 13 -28.28 16.77 23.09
N GLY A 14 -28.47 17.43 24.24
CA GLY A 14 -27.92 18.76 24.47
C GLY A 14 -26.38 18.72 24.62
N GLY A 15 -25.66 19.49 23.79
CA GLY A 15 -24.19 19.53 23.82
C GLY A 15 -23.49 18.24 23.38
N ALA A 16 -24.12 17.47 22.48
CA ALA A 16 -23.68 16.12 22.08
C ALA A 16 -22.44 16.06 21.16
N PHE A 17 -21.55 17.06 21.17
CA PHE A 17 -20.28 16.96 20.46
C PHE A 17 -19.38 15.94 21.19
N GLY A 18 -19.07 14.84 20.50
CA GLY A 18 -18.35 13.72 21.07
C GLY A 18 -16.88 14.02 21.37
N LYS A 19 -16.34 13.36 22.39
CA LYS A 19 -14.88 13.30 22.60
C LYS A 19 -14.27 12.31 21.59
N PRO A 20 -13.04 12.55 21.12
CA PRO A 20 -12.39 11.60 20.22
C PRO A 20 -12.14 10.26 20.93
N GLN A 21 -12.56 9.16 20.31
CA GLN A 21 -12.45 7.80 20.88
C GLN A 21 -11.55 6.85 20.06
N GLY A 22 -11.26 7.19 18.80
CA GLY A 22 -10.39 6.38 17.94
C GLY A 22 -10.10 7.03 16.60
N THR A 23 -9.25 6.37 15.81
CA THR A 23 -8.85 6.82 14.47
C THR A 23 -9.48 5.91 13.42
N GLY A 24 -10.06 6.51 12.38
CA GLY A 24 -10.53 5.80 11.20
C GLY A 24 -9.71 6.17 9.97
N VAL A 25 -9.68 5.27 8.98
CA VAL A 25 -9.12 5.55 7.66
C VAL A 25 -10.26 5.69 6.65
N ARG A 26 -10.19 6.71 5.78
CA ARG A 26 -11.15 6.91 4.71
C ARG A 26 -10.63 6.24 3.43
N VAL A 27 -11.38 5.28 2.90
CA VAL A 27 -10.99 4.51 1.72
C VAL A 27 -12.00 4.75 0.60
N HIS A 28 -11.51 5.03 -0.61
CA HIS A 28 -12.32 5.19 -1.81
C HIS A 28 -12.35 3.89 -2.63
N ILE A 29 -13.33 3.76 -3.53
CA ILE A 29 -13.41 2.63 -4.45
C ILE A 29 -12.14 2.61 -5.32
N GLY A 30 -11.49 1.45 -5.40
CA GLY A 30 -10.26 1.25 -6.17
C GLY A 30 -8.97 1.60 -5.41
N HIS A 31 -9.06 2.07 -4.17
CA HIS A 31 -7.87 2.31 -3.35
C HIS A 31 -7.26 0.97 -2.88
N VAL A 32 -5.93 0.85 -2.97
CA VAL A 32 -5.21 -0.35 -2.52
C VAL A 32 -5.00 -0.28 -1.01
N MET A 33 -5.60 -1.20 -0.25
CA MET A 33 -5.48 -1.23 1.22
C MET A 33 -4.22 -1.95 1.69
N MET A 34 -3.97 -3.15 1.15
CA MET A 34 -2.80 -3.97 1.48
C MET A 34 -2.19 -4.51 0.19
N SER A 35 -0.87 -4.49 0.13
CA SER A 35 -0.08 -5.05 -0.96
C SER A 35 1.03 -5.92 -0.39
N ILE A 36 1.32 -7.03 -1.08
CA ILE A 36 2.34 -8.00 -0.67
C ILE A 36 3.19 -8.28 -1.91
N CYS A 37 4.52 -8.25 -1.75
CA CYS A 37 5.47 -8.62 -2.79
C CYS A 37 6.19 -9.90 -2.36
N THR A 38 6.11 -10.95 -3.18
CA THR A 38 6.77 -12.23 -2.94
C THR A 38 7.38 -12.78 -4.22
N LYS A 39 8.21 -13.82 -4.07
CA LYS A 39 8.64 -14.65 -5.20
C LYS A 39 7.44 -15.36 -5.85
N LEU A 40 7.59 -15.71 -7.13
CA LEU A 40 6.53 -16.35 -7.93
C LEU A 40 6.05 -17.68 -7.34
N GLN A 41 6.94 -18.42 -6.67
CA GLN A 41 6.64 -19.71 -6.04
C GLN A 41 5.53 -19.62 -4.97
N ASN A 42 5.43 -18.49 -4.26
CA ASN A 42 4.52 -18.36 -3.12
C ASN A 42 3.18 -17.70 -3.51
N LYS A 43 2.91 -17.54 -4.81
CA LYS A 43 1.75 -16.80 -5.32
C LYS A 43 0.42 -17.31 -4.75
N GLU A 44 0.22 -18.62 -4.75
CA GLU A 44 -1.04 -19.24 -4.31
C GLU A 44 -1.29 -19.01 -2.81
N HIS A 45 -0.24 -19.17 -1.99
CA HIS A 45 -0.30 -18.90 -0.55
C HIS A 45 -0.66 -17.44 -0.24
N VAL A 46 -0.15 -16.48 -1.02
CA VAL A 46 -0.48 -15.06 -0.83
C VAL A 46 -1.93 -14.77 -1.19
N ILE A 47 -2.45 -15.38 -2.26
CA ILE A 47 -3.86 -15.22 -2.66
C ILE A 47 -4.79 -15.75 -1.56
N GLU A 48 -4.47 -16.90 -0.97
CA GLU A 48 -5.23 -17.46 0.14
C GLU A 48 -5.15 -16.57 1.39
N ALA A 49 -3.96 -16.10 1.75
CA ALA A 49 -3.77 -15.20 2.88
C ALA A 49 -4.57 -13.89 2.73
N GLN A 50 -4.58 -13.30 1.53
CA GLN A 50 -5.35 -12.08 1.26
C GLN A 50 -6.85 -12.36 1.25
N SER A 51 -7.28 -13.55 0.84
CA SER A 51 -8.68 -14.00 0.91
C SER A 51 -9.15 -14.09 2.36
N ARG A 52 -8.32 -14.65 3.25
CA ARG A 52 -8.60 -14.70 4.70
C ARG A 52 -8.62 -13.30 5.32
N ALA A 53 -7.68 -12.44 4.95
CA ALA A 53 -7.57 -11.09 5.50
C ALA A 53 -8.74 -10.18 5.05
N LYS A 54 -9.23 -10.35 3.82
CA LYS A 54 -10.40 -9.61 3.29
C LYS A 54 -11.62 -9.73 4.20
N PHE A 55 -11.87 -10.89 4.82
CA PHE A 55 -13.02 -11.09 5.71
C PHE A 55 -13.00 -10.22 6.98
N LYS A 56 -11.85 -9.63 7.33
CA LYS A 56 -11.72 -8.70 8.45
C LYS A 56 -12.12 -7.27 8.10
N PHE A 57 -12.32 -6.97 6.83
CA PHE A 57 -12.74 -5.65 6.36
C PHE A 57 -14.22 -5.67 5.97
N PRO A 58 -14.99 -4.61 6.28
CA PRO A 58 -16.39 -4.52 5.89
C PRO A 58 -16.53 -4.36 4.37
N GLY A 59 -17.55 -4.98 3.77
CA GLY A 59 -17.90 -4.82 2.35
C GLY A 59 -17.21 -5.81 1.41
N CYS A 60 -17.08 -5.41 0.13
CA CYS A 60 -16.55 -6.26 -0.94
C CYS A 60 -15.20 -5.77 -1.47
N GLN A 61 -14.13 -6.47 -1.12
CA GLN A 61 -12.76 -6.21 -1.59
C GLN A 61 -12.41 -7.14 -2.75
N LYS A 62 -11.56 -6.68 -3.68
CA LYS A 62 -11.07 -7.51 -4.78
C LYS A 62 -9.57 -7.74 -4.61
N ILE A 63 -9.16 -8.98 -4.82
CA ILE A 63 -7.73 -9.36 -4.88
C ILE A 63 -7.28 -9.15 -6.32
N HIS A 64 -6.18 -8.43 -6.50
CA HIS A 64 -5.63 -8.11 -7.81
C HIS A 64 -4.15 -8.48 -7.86
N ILE A 65 -3.76 -9.23 -8.89
CA ILE A 65 -2.35 -9.54 -9.15
C ILE A 65 -1.76 -8.41 -9.98
N CYS A 66 -0.81 -7.68 -9.42
CA CYS A 66 -0.17 -6.57 -10.12
C CYS A 66 0.76 -7.08 -11.23
N LYS A 67 0.83 -6.35 -12.35
CA LYS A 67 1.82 -6.57 -13.43
C LYS A 67 3.15 -5.86 -13.18
N LYS A 68 3.19 -5.02 -12.14
CA LYS A 68 4.38 -4.24 -11.79
C LYS A 68 5.42 -5.11 -11.11
N TRP A 69 6.68 -4.70 -11.25
CA TRP A 69 7.77 -5.34 -10.53
C TRP A 69 7.77 -4.90 -9.06
N GLY A 70 7.16 -5.72 -8.19
CA GLY A 70 7.07 -5.46 -6.75
C GLY A 70 6.38 -4.12 -6.44
N PHE A 71 7.03 -3.29 -5.61
CA PHE A 71 6.52 -1.96 -5.22
C PHE A 71 7.00 -0.83 -6.13
N THR A 72 7.55 -1.15 -7.30
CA THR A 72 8.02 -0.14 -8.24
C THR A 72 6.88 0.37 -9.12
N LYS A 73 7.17 1.44 -9.87
CA LYS A 73 6.21 2.03 -10.82
C LYS A 73 6.15 1.27 -12.15
N PHE A 74 7.18 0.47 -12.45
CA PHE A 74 7.41 -0.18 -13.74
C PHE A 74 6.71 -1.53 -13.83
N ASN A 75 6.31 -1.91 -15.05
CA ASN A 75 5.90 -3.28 -15.34
C ASN A 75 7.08 -4.24 -15.25
N ALA A 76 6.82 -5.54 -15.05
CA ALA A 76 7.88 -6.55 -14.99
C ALA A 76 8.77 -6.54 -16.25
N ASP A 77 8.15 -6.49 -17.43
CA ASP A 77 8.87 -6.49 -18.71
C ASP A 77 9.73 -5.22 -18.90
N GLU A 78 9.19 -4.06 -18.54
CA GLU A 78 9.91 -2.79 -18.60
C GLU A 78 11.09 -2.76 -17.62
N PHE A 79 10.89 -3.32 -16.42
CA PHE A 79 11.91 -3.40 -15.40
C PHE A 79 13.11 -4.21 -15.88
N GLU A 80 12.88 -5.39 -16.46
CA GLU A 80 13.94 -6.24 -17.03
C GLU A 80 14.72 -5.51 -18.13
N ASN A 81 14.02 -4.80 -19.02
CA ASN A 81 14.66 -3.97 -20.05
C ASN A 81 15.50 -2.83 -19.46
N MET A 82 15.03 -2.18 -18.40
CA MET A 82 15.77 -1.09 -17.73
C MET A 82 16.97 -1.59 -16.93
N VAL A 83 16.90 -2.80 -16.36
CA VAL A 83 18.04 -3.48 -15.74
C VAL A 83 19.08 -3.84 -16.79
N ALA A 84 18.67 -4.45 -17.91
CA ALA A 84 19.57 -4.76 -19.03
C ALA A 84 20.24 -3.50 -19.60
N GLY A 85 19.50 -2.39 -19.65
CA GLY A 85 20.01 -1.08 -20.04
C GLY A 85 20.83 -0.33 -18.98
N LYS A 86 21.09 -0.93 -17.80
CA LYS A 86 21.82 -0.32 -16.67
C LYS A 86 21.26 1.05 -16.22
N ARG A 87 19.95 1.26 -16.34
CA ARG A 87 19.28 2.54 -16.00
C ARG A 87 18.69 2.59 -14.59
N LEU A 88 18.79 1.51 -13.84
CA LEU A 88 18.25 1.40 -12.49
C LEU A 88 19.39 1.29 -11.49
N ILE A 89 19.34 2.10 -10.45
CA ILE A 89 20.23 2.05 -9.29
C ILE A 89 19.46 1.39 -8.15
N PRO A 90 19.99 0.35 -7.49
CA PRO A 90 19.36 -0.23 -6.32
C PRO A 90 19.38 0.76 -5.15
N ASP A 91 18.21 1.03 -4.55
CA ASP A 91 18.05 1.89 -3.36
C ASP A 91 17.40 1.08 -2.23
N GLY A 92 18.16 0.12 -1.71
CA GLY A 92 17.69 -0.81 -0.68
C GLY A 92 16.54 -1.69 -1.15
N CYS A 93 15.32 -1.40 -0.68
CA CYS A 93 14.11 -2.12 -1.10
C CYS A 93 13.53 -1.58 -2.42
N GLY A 94 13.86 -0.33 -2.78
CA GLY A 94 13.40 0.34 -3.98
C GLY A 94 14.43 0.33 -5.11
N VAL A 95 14.05 1.01 -6.20
CA VAL A 95 14.98 1.35 -7.28
C VAL A 95 14.84 2.83 -7.59
N GLU A 96 15.97 3.46 -7.84
CA GLU A 96 16.03 4.80 -8.41
C GLU A 96 16.30 4.68 -9.91
N CYS A 97 15.52 5.41 -10.72
CA CYS A 97 15.75 5.48 -12.15
C CYS A 97 16.71 6.62 -12.45
N ILE A 98 17.75 6.35 -13.23
CA ILE A 98 18.66 7.39 -13.72
C ILE A 98 17.86 8.32 -14.65
N PRO A 99 17.71 9.62 -14.32
CA PRO A 99 16.98 10.55 -15.16
C PRO A 99 17.76 10.80 -16.46
N ARG A 100 17.04 11.07 -17.55
CA ARG A 100 17.66 11.48 -18.83
C ARG A 100 18.22 12.91 -18.78
N CYS A 101 17.85 13.69 -17.77
CA CYS A 101 18.25 15.07 -17.60
C CYS A 101 19.04 15.21 -16.30
N GLY A 102 20.26 15.74 -16.39
CA GLY A 102 21.14 15.97 -15.26
C GLY A 102 22.60 16.18 -15.72
N PRO A 103 23.51 16.53 -14.81
CA PRO A 103 24.92 16.68 -15.13
C PRO A 103 25.52 15.37 -15.66
N LEU A 104 26.19 15.42 -16.82
CA LEU A 104 26.76 14.25 -17.48
C LEU A 104 27.80 13.52 -16.62
N ASP A 105 28.48 14.21 -15.71
CA ASP A 105 29.48 13.61 -14.82
C ASP A 105 28.86 12.56 -13.90
N ARG A 106 27.65 12.81 -13.38
CA ARG A 106 26.91 11.81 -12.58
C ARG A 106 26.56 10.58 -13.41
N TRP A 107 26.17 10.78 -14.67
CA TRP A 107 25.85 9.68 -15.56
C TRP A 107 27.09 8.83 -15.86
N ARG A 108 28.24 9.46 -16.14
CA ARG A 108 29.52 8.77 -16.39
C ARG A 108 29.98 7.98 -15.16
N ALA A 109 29.92 8.55 -13.97
CA ALA A 109 30.33 7.88 -12.73
C ALA A 109 29.52 6.62 -12.41
N LEU A 110 28.29 6.51 -12.93
CA LEU A 110 27.43 5.35 -12.77
C LEU A 110 27.63 4.27 -13.84
N HIS A 111 28.25 4.62 -14.98
CA HIS A 111 28.43 3.74 -16.14
C HIS A 111 29.89 3.41 -16.47
N SER A 112 30.84 3.91 -15.69
CA SER A 112 32.25 3.47 -15.68
C SER A 112 32.39 2.09 -15.05
#